data_AF-A0A7W9AUI6-F1
#
_entry.id   AF-A0A7W9AUI6-F1
#
_cell.length_a   1.000
_cell.length_b   1.000
_cell.length_c   1.000
_cell.angle_alpha   90.00
_cell.angle_beta   90.00
_cell.angle_gamma   90.00
#
_symmetry.space_group_name_H-M   'P 1'
#
loop_
_entity.id
_entity.type
_entity.pdbx_description
1 polymer ?
#
loop_
_entity_poly.entity_id
_entity_poly.type
_entity_poly.pdbx_seq_one_letter_code
_entity_poly.pdbx_strand_id
1 'polypeptide(L)'
;MTNSKSAEPFSRNLVQVGLALAVLLLLAAGAAFYYASRVSDKARHANADGKIRVAINARNCEPNELTVPAGRSVFEIVNQSDRTVEWEILDGVMVLEERENIAPGFRQMITAKLAPGEYQITCGLLSNPRGKLTVTPSAVSEAEKGKLPLTAFIGALAEYQIYLGVEVVAFQKVVGDLSTAVAGGDLAAAQAAYGPARAAYARIAPVSEAFSDLDTAINARADYFEKREQDPAFGGLHRIEYGLFEQKSVDGLAPVVRKLEQDASALKKRIRSLRISPDRMMAGTASALNRFASVAGDNGEDRYAHTDLEALSGLLDGAGKTADVLRPVVVKADAKAFDNVDRDAASIARLLATDAEGNHYRTYDTLSSDEKAKIRDGVTALATQFSKLRDQLGVE
;
A
#
# COMPACT_ATOMS: atom_id res chain seq x y z
N MET A 1 -25.49 -33.38 71.72
CA MET A 1 -25.04 -32.22 72.51
C MET A 1 -23.52 -32.23 72.54
N THR A 2 -22.87 -31.47 71.66
CA THR A 2 -21.42 -31.24 71.68
C THR A 2 -21.20 -29.77 72.05
N ASN A 3 -20.63 -29.56 73.24
CA ASN A 3 -20.35 -28.23 73.80
C ASN A 3 -19.28 -27.51 72.97
N SER A 4 -19.59 -26.31 72.47
CA SER A 4 -18.58 -25.37 71.95
C SER A 4 -17.80 -24.77 73.13
N LYS A 5 -16.47 -24.92 73.11
CA LYS A 5 -15.55 -24.22 74.02
C LYS A 5 -15.44 -22.75 73.59
N SER A 6 -15.74 -21.84 74.51
CA SER A 6 -15.53 -20.40 74.36
C SER A 6 -14.03 -20.07 74.25
N ALA A 7 -13.64 -19.25 73.29
CA ALA A 7 -12.26 -18.78 73.12
C ALA A 7 -11.86 -17.81 74.25
N GLU A 8 -10.65 -17.97 74.79
CA GLU A 8 -10.11 -17.08 75.84
C GLU A 8 -9.76 -15.69 75.27
N PRO A 9 -9.95 -14.60 76.06
CA PRO A 9 -9.65 -13.26 75.62
C PRO A 9 -8.14 -13.01 75.50
N PHE A 10 -7.71 -12.39 74.39
CA PHE A 10 -6.30 -12.02 74.15
C PHE A 10 -5.74 -11.13 75.27
N SER A 11 -4.46 -11.35 75.63
CA SER A 11 -3.79 -10.56 76.66
C SER A 11 -3.65 -9.10 76.23
N ARG A 12 -3.84 -8.18 77.18
CA ARG A 12 -3.84 -6.72 76.97
C ARG A 12 -2.59 -6.21 76.24
N ASN A 13 -1.43 -6.81 76.52
CA ASN A 13 -0.16 -6.44 75.90
C ASN A 13 -0.11 -6.81 74.42
N LEU A 14 -0.73 -7.93 74.04
CA LEU A 14 -0.79 -8.41 72.66
C LEU A 14 -1.69 -7.51 71.80
N VAL A 15 -2.78 -7.00 72.40
CA VAL A 15 -3.65 -6.00 71.78
C VAL A 15 -2.93 -4.66 71.58
N GLN A 16 -2.15 -4.20 72.57
CA GLN A 16 -1.40 -2.94 72.47
C GLN A 16 -0.29 -2.99 71.42
N VAL A 17 0.45 -4.10 71.34
CA VAL A 17 1.48 -4.30 70.30
C VAL A 17 0.83 -4.36 68.92
N GLY A 18 -0.30 -5.07 68.78
CA GLY A 18 -1.05 -5.11 67.53
C GLY A 18 -1.53 -3.72 67.07
N LEU A 19 -1.99 -2.88 68.00
CA LEU A 19 -2.43 -1.52 67.70
C LEU A 19 -1.28 -0.62 67.25
N ALA A 20 -0.12 -0.69 67.92
CA ALA A 20 1.06 0.09 67.53
C ALA A 20 1.55 -0.28 66.12
N LEU A 21 1.53 -1.58 65.79
CA LEU A 21 1.95 -2.08 64.49
C LEU A 21 0.97 -1.67 63.38
N ALA A 22 -0.34 -1.67 63.66
CA ALA A 22 -1.37 -1.20 62.74
C ALA A 22 -1.23 0.31 62.44
N VAL A 23 -0.93 1.13 63.47
CA VAL A 23 -0.70 2.57 63.29
C VAL A 23 0.55 2.83 62.44
N LEU A 24 1.64 2.10 62.66
CA LEU A 24 2.85 2.21 61.84
C LEU A 24 2.61 1.84 60.38
N LEU A 25 1.85 0.78 60.12
CA LEU A 25 1.47 0.38 58.76
C LEU A 25 0.59 1.42 58.06
N LEU A 26 -0.36 2.04 58.78
CA LEU A 26 -1.19 3.12 58.25
C LEU A 26 -0.35 4.36 57.88
N LEU A 27 0.62 4.73 58.71
CA LEU A 27 1.51 5.86 58.43
C LEU A 27 2.41 5.58 57.21
N ALA A 28 2.96 4.37 57.10
CA ALA A 28 3.77 3.96 55.95
C ALA A 28 2.95 3.95 54.65
N ALA A 29 1.73 3.41 54.70
CA ALA A 29 0.80 3.43 53.56
C ALA A 29 0.41 4.86 53.16
N GLY A 30 0.16 5.74 54.14
CA GLY A 30 -0.14 7.15 53.89
C GLY A 30 1.03 7.89 53.24
N ALA A 31 2.26 7.65 53.68
CA ALA A 31 3.46 8.24 53.08
C ALA A 31 3.69 7.73 51.64
N ALA A 32 3.51 6.43 51.41
CA ALA A 32 3.62 5.83 50.08
C ALA A 32 2.53 6.37 49.13
N PHE A 33 1.30 6.50 49.61
CA PHE A 33 0.19 7.09 48.84
C PHE A 33 0.43 8.56 48.51
N TYR A 34 0.90 9.36 49.48
CA TYR A 34 1.23 10.76 49.25
C TYR A 34 2.38 10.93 48.23
N TYR A 35 3.41 10.10 48.32
CA TYR A 35 4.52 10.11 47.35
C TYR A 35 4.04 9.71 45.95
N ALA A 36 3.26 8.63 45.82
CA ALA A 36 2.69 8.18 44.56
C ALA A 36 1.74 9.23 43.94
N SER A 37 0.96 9.94 44.76
CA SER A 37 0.07 11.01 44.31
C SER A 37 0.86 12.18 43.72
N ARG A 38 1.94 12.62 44.39
CA ARG A 38 2.80 13.72 43.90
C ARG A 38 3.51 13.39 42.58
N VAL A 39 3.95 12.14 42.41
CA VAL A 39 4.55 11.67 41.15
C VAL A 39 3.51 11.58 40.03
N SER A 40 2.29 11.15 40.36
CA SER A 40 1.17 11.08 39.40
C SER A 40 0.65 12.45 38.98
N ASP A 41 0.65 13.44 39.88
CA ASP A 41 0.26 14.82 39.56
C ASP A 41 1.26 15.48 38.59
N LYS A 42 2.56 15.16 38.68
CA LYS A 42 3.54 15.58 37.67
C LYS A 42 3.33 14.92 36.30
N ALA A 43 2.67 13.77 36.24
CA ALA A 43 2.36 13.07 35.00
C ALA A 43 1.01 13.50 34.38
N ARG A 44 0.17 14.25 35.10
CA ARG A 44 -1.16 14.70 34.64
C ARG A 44 -1.13 16.17 34.20
N HIS A 45 -0.61 16.41 32.99
CA HIS A 45 -0.80 17.70 32.30
C HIS A 45 -2.00 17.71 31.33
N ALA A 46 -2.86 16.69 31.36
CA ALA A 46 -4.17 16.74 30.73
C ALA A 46 -5.18 17.34 31.72
N ASN A 47 -5.81 18.46 31.35
CA ASN A 47 -6.97 18.97 32.10
C ASN A 47 -8.14 17.95 32.00
N ALA A 48 -9.15 18.08 32.87
CA ALA A 48 -10.31 17.20 32.97
C ALA A 48 -11.08 16.94 31.64
N ASP A 49 -10.81 17.74 30.59
CA ASP A 49 -11.40 17.64 29.25
C ASP A 49 -10.52 16.90 28.22
N GLY A 50 -9.42 16.26 28.62
CA GLY A 50 -8.53 15.49 27.72
C GLY A 50 -7.62 16.33 26.80
N LYS A 51 -7.49 17.64 27.08
CA LYS A 51 -6.63 18.58 26.34
C LYS A 51 -5.35 18.87 27.11
N ILE A 52 -4.24 19.01 26.39
CA ILE A 52 -2.93 19.38 26.93
C ILE A 52 -2.75 20.89 26.77
N ARG A 53 -2.71 21.63 27.88
CA ARG A 53 -2.57 23.09 27.82
C ARG A 53 -1.09 23.49 27.78
N VAL A 54 -0.74 24.39 26.87
CA VAL A 54 0.59 24.98 26.74
C VAL A 54 0.46 26.49 26.73
N ALA A 55 1.05 27.17 27.70
CA ALA A 55 1.06 28.63 27.76
C ALA A 55 2.38 29.16 27.21
N ILE A 56 2.33 30.11 26.27
CA ILE A 56 3.52 30.77 25.72
C ILE A 56 3.68 32.11 26.41
N ASN A 57 4.80 32.33 27.08
CA ASN A 57 5.18 33.62 27.63
C ASN A 57 6.29 34.25 26.77
N ALA A 58 6.88 35.36 27.23
CA ALA A 58 7.89 36.09 26.47
C ALA A 58 9.18 35.28 26.17
N ARG A 59 9.49 34.22 26.94
CA ARG A 59 10.78 33.52 26.88
C ARG A 59 10.69 32.01 26.72
N ASN A 60 9.58 31.37 27.08
CA ASN A 60 9.41 29.92 27.04
C ASN A 60 7.93 29.51 26.96
N CYS A 61 7.71 28.19 26.86
CA CYS A 61 6.41 27.58 27.10
C CYS A 61 6.30 27.07 28.54
N GLU A 62 5.09 27.05 29.08
CA GLU A 62 4.74 26.36 30.31
C GLU A 62 3.63 25.33 30.04
N PRO A 63 3.90 24.03 30.22
CA PRO A 63 5.23 23.44 30.47
C PRO A 63 6.13 23.52 29.23
N ASN A 64 7.46 23.51 29.42
CA ASN A 64 8.43 23.40 28.32
C ASN A 64 8.85 21.95 28.04
N GLU A 65 8.43 21.01 28.89
CA GLU A 65 8.62 19.57 28.72
C GLU A 65 7.24 18.89 28.85
N LEU A 66 6.87 18.15 27.81
CA LEU A 66 5.58 17.48 27.68
C LEU A 66 5.80 15.98 27.52
N THR A 67 4.91 15.17 28.11
CA THR A 67 4.83 13.74 27.84
C THR A 67 3.40 13.37 27.48
N VAL A 68 3.20 12.71 26.34
CA VAL A 68 1.88 12.30 25.84
C VAL A 68 1.92 10.87 25.30
N PRO A 69 0.81 10.10 25.32
CA PRO A 69 0.77 8.81 24.64
C PRO A 69 0.75 9.02 23.12
N ALA A 70 1.37 8.09 22.38
CA ALA A 70 1.30 8.03 20.93
C ALA A 70 -0.15 7.87 20.43
N GLY A 71 -0.43 8.45 19.27
CA GLY A 71 -1.79 8.60 18.73
C GLY A 71 -2.22 10.07 18.66
N ARG A 72 -3.53 10.32 18.65
CA ARG A 72 -4.09 11.68 18.57
C ARG A 72 -4.01 12.38 19.92
N SER A 73 -3.29 13.49 19.96
CA SER A 73 -3.22 14.42 21.09
C SER A 73 -3.78 15.79 20.67
N VAL A 74 -4.48 16.45 21.59
CA VAL A 74 -5.04 17.78 21.37
C VAL A 74 -4.38 18.76 22.31
N PHE A 75 -3.73 19.79 21.76
CA PHE A 75 -3.08 20.85 22.53
C PHE A 75 -3.89 22.14 22.48
N GLU A 76 -4.06 22.79 23.63
CA GLU A 76 -4.62 24.14 23.77
C GLU A 76 -3.45 25.09 24.00
N ILE A 77 -3.10 25.85 22.97
CA ILE A 77 -2.01 26.82 23.01
C ILE A 77 -2.58 28.16 23.45
N VAL A 78 -2.07 28.72 24.56
CA VAL A 78 -2.53 29.99 25.12
C VAL A 78 -1.40 31.00 25.06
N ASN A 79 -1.59 32.10 24.37
CA ASN A 79 -0.60 33.16 24.32
C ASN A 79 -0.75 34.10 25.53
N GLN A 80 0.23 34.06 26.43
CA GLN A 80 0.35 34.93 27.60
C GLN A 80 1.48 35.97 27.46
N SER A 81 2.06 36.07 26.27
CA SER A 81 3.01 37.13 25.92
C SER A 81 2.30 38.40 25.44
N ASP A 82 3.08 39.45 25.20
CA ASP A 82 2.65 40.74 24.65
C ASP A 82 2.77 40.81 23.11
N ARG A 83 3.14 39.70 22.45
CA ARG A 83 3.34 39.63 20.99
C ARG A 83 2.50 38.54 20.36
N THR A 84 2.28 38.64 19.06
CA THR A 84 1.77 37.51 18.27
C THR A 84 2.83 36.42 18.21
N VAL A 85 2.43 35.17 18.46
CA VAL A 85 3.34 34.01 18.54
C VAL A 85 2.84 32.85 17.70
N GLU A 86 3.72 31.88 17.48
CA GLU A 86 3.42 30.58 16.90
C GLU A 86 3.85 29.43 17.82
N TRP A 87 3.30 28.25 17.56
CA TRP A 87 3.66 27.02 18.25
C TRP A 87 3.68 25.86 17.25
N GLU A 88 4.79 25.14 17.24
CA GLU A 88 5.09 24.07 16.29
C GLU A 88 5.59 22.83 17.03
N ILE A 89 5.32 21.66 16.47
CA ILE A 89 5.96 20.39 16.84
C ILE A 89 6.96 20.04 15.75
N LEU A 90 8.21 19.77 16.13
CA LEU A 90 9.32 19.54 15.23
C LEU A 90 9.92 18.14 15.39
N ASP A 91 10.23 17.51 14.26
CA ASP A 91 11.09 16.32 14.14
C ASP A 91 12.33 16.67 13.31
N GLY A 92 13.42 17.01 14.01
CA GLY A 92 14.63 17.57 13.39
C GLY A 92 14.36 18.91 12.70
N VAL A 93 14.28 18.90 11.38
CA VAL A 93 13.98 20.08 10.53
C VAL A 93 12.54 20.10 10.01
N MET A 94 11.78 19.02 10.24
CA MET A 94 10.40 18.88 9.76
C MET A 94 9.42 19.46 10.77
N VAL A 95 8.48 20.28 10.30
CA VAL A 95 7.32 20.71 11.09
C VAL A 95 6.24 19.65 10.94
N LEU A 96 5.85 19.03 12.05
CA LEU A 96 4.81 18.00 12.08
C LEU A 96 3.41 18.61 12.15
N GLU A 97 3.25 19.65 12.97
CA GLU A 97 2.00 20.37 13.18
C GLU A 97 2.32 21.78 13.69
N GLU A 98 1.55 22.78 13.25
CA GLU A 98 1.77 24.19 13.62
C GLU A 98 0.47 24.98 13.84
N ARG A 99 0.57 26.03 14.67
CA ARG A 99 -0.40 27.13 14.74
C ARG A 99 0.32 28.46 14.81
N GLU A 100 0.11 29.27 13.77
CA GLU A 100 0.67 30.60 13.64
C GLU A 100 -0.29 31.69 14.12
N ASN A 101 0.23 32.92 14.23
CA ASN A 101 -0.56 34.15 14.39
C ASN A 101 -1.46 34.17 15.64
N ILE A 102 -1.02 33.55 16.73
CA ILE A 102 -1.76 33.52 18.00
C ILE A 102 -1.58 34.89 18.68
N ALA A 103 -2.60 35.74 18.65
CA ALA A 103 -2.55 37.08 19.26
C ALA A 103 -2.44 37.04 20.80
N PRO A 104 -1.90 38.10 21.44
CA PRO A 104 -1.84 38.20 22.91
C PRO A 104 -3.19 37.95 23.58
N GLY A 105 -3.23 37.07 24.57
CA GLY A 105 -4.44 36.72 25.32
C GLY A 105 -5.38 35.71 24.64
N PHE A 106 -5.10 35.32 23.39
CA PHE A 106 -5.89 34.32 22.67
C PHE A 106 -5.44 32.89 22.96
N ARG A 107 -6.33 31.95 22.64
CA ARG A 107 -6.06 30.50 22.67
C ARG A 107 -6.39 29.87 21.33
N GLN A 108 -5.62 28.85 20.95
CA GLN A 108 -5.81 28.07 19.73
C GLN A 108 -5.74 26.58 20.03
N MET A 109 -6.50 25.79 19.28
CA MET A 109 -6.47 24.33 19.38
C MET A 109 -5.67 23.75 18.21
N ILE A 110 -4.84 22.76 18.52
CA ILE A 110 -4.12 21.97 17.53
C ILE A 110 -4.27 20.48 17.86
N THR A 111 -4.49 19.67 16.84
CA THR A 111 -4.59 18.21 17.00
C THR A 111 -3.46 17.58 16.22
N ALA A 112 -2.61 16.81 16.89
CA ALA A 112 -1.49 16.11 16.27
C ALA A 112 -1.66 14.60 16.44
N LYS A 113 -1.37 13.83 15.39
CA LYS A 113 -1.19 12.38 15.51
C LYS A 113 0.31 12.08 15.58
N LEU A 114 0.79 11.64 16.73
CA LEU A 114 2.21 11.50 17.01
C LEU A 114 2.61 10.02 17.17
N ALA A 115 3.73 9.63 16.58
CA ALA A 115 4.35 8.33 16.81
C ALA A 115 5.20 8.35 18.09
N PRO A 116 5.54 7.19 18.71
CA PRO A 116 6.47 7.17 19.84
C PRO A 116 7.83 7.75 19.46
N GLY A 117 8.38 8.65 20.28
CA GLY A 117 9.63 9.34 19.97
C GLY A 117 9.89 10.57 20.83
N GLU A 118 11.00 11.25 20.56
CA GLU A 118 11.33 12.56 21.13
C GLU A 118 11.24 13.63 20.06
N TYR A 119 10.47 14.68 20.34
CA TYR A 119 10.22 15.81 19.46
C TYR A 119 10.62 17.11 20.16
N GLN A 120 10.78 18.17 19.38
CA GLN A 120 10.99 19.52 19.89
C GLN A 120 9.72 20.34 19.70
N ILE A 121 9.49 21.33 20.56
CA ILE A 121 8.41 22.31 20.38
C ILE A 121 8.97 23.73 20.35
N THR A 122 8.41 24.58 19.51
CA THR A 122 8.72 26.02 19.54
C THR A 122 7.90 26.71 20.62
N CYS A 123 8.46 27.78 21.18
CA CYS A 123 7.87 28.50 22.31
C CYS A 123 7.76 29.99 22.01
N GLY A 124 6.99 30.31 20.96
CA GLY A 124 6.83 31.65 20.44
C GLY A 124 8.00 32.08 19.56
N LEU A 125 8.84 32.99 20.03
CA LEU A 125 9.93 33.53 19.21
C LEU A 125 10.95 32.44 18.86
N LEU A 126 11.43 32.42 17.61
CA LEU A 126 12.48 31.53 17.11
C LEU A 126 13.78 31.55 17.96
N SER A 127 14.05 32.66 18.64
CA SER A 127 15.20 32.82 19.54
C SER A 127 15.02 32.16 20.91
N ASN A 128 13.80 31.77 21.27
CA ASN A 128 13.52 31.11 22.55
C ASN A 128 14.05 29.67 22.53
N PRO A 129 14.49 29.14 23.68
CA PRO A 129 14.88 27.75 23.78
C PRO A 129 13.68 26.85 23.40
N ARG A 130 13.96 25.84 22.57
CA ARG A 130 12.97 24.82 22.20
C ARG A 130 12.60 23.98 23.42
N GLY A 131 11.32 23.67 23.56
CA GLY A 131 10.83 22.69 24.53
C GLY A 131 11.01 21.26 24.03
N LYS A 132 10.74 20.28 24.91
CA LYS A 132 10.78 18.84 24.60
C LYS A 132 9.39 18.24 24.66
N LEU A 133 9.06 17.40 23.69
CA LEU A 133 7.85 16.59 23.68
C LEU A 133 8.23 15.11 23.56
N THR A 134 8.01 14.37 24.63
CA THR A 134 8.21 12.92 24.68
C THR A 134 6.89 12.22 24.38
N VAL A 135 6.87 11.37 23.36
CA VAL A 135 5.68 10.59 23.00
C VAL A 135 5.93 9.14 23.38
N THR A 136 5.15 8.63 24.34
CA THR A 136 5.32 7.27 24.85
C THR A 136 4.52 6.26 24.02
N PRO A 137 4.97 5.00 23.91
CA PRO A 137 4.17 3.94 23.31
C PRO A 137 2.76 3.85 23.92
N SER A 138 1.76 3.55 23.09
CA SER A 138 0.37 3.35 23.46
C SER A 138 -0.19 2.11 22.77
N ALA A 139 -1.36 1.62 23.21
CA ALA A 139 -2.06 0.54 22.51
C ALA A 139 -2.36 0.88 21.04
N VAL A 140 -2.60 2.16 20.74
CA VAL A 140 -2.80 2.66 19.37
C VAL A 140 -1.51 2.57 18.56
N SER A 141 -0.36 3.00 19.11
CA SER A 141 0.90 2.91 18.38
C SER A 141 1.42 1.48 18.23
N GLU A 142 1.12 0.59 19.18
CA GLU A 142 1.44 -0.83 19.04
C GLU A 142 0.57 -1.50 17.96
N ALA A 143 -0.70 -1.10 17.82
CA ALA A 143 -1.56 -1.56 16.72
C ALA A 143 -1.17 -0.98 15.35
N GLU A 144 -0.50 0.18 15.33
CA GLU A 144 0.02 0.83 14.10
C GLU A 144 1.49 0.47 13.82
N LYS A 145 2.12 -0.32 14.68
CA LYS A 145 3.53 -0.71 14.56
C LYS A 145 3.72 -1.54 13.30
N GLY A 146 4.61 -1.08 12.42
CA GLY A 146 4.86 -1.70 11.11
C GLY A 146 3.92 -1.24 9.99
N LYS A 147 2.89 -0.43 10.28
CA LYS A 147 2.04 0.17 9.24
C LYS A 147 2.70 1.42 8.68
N LEU A 148 2.92 1.43 7.38
CA LEU A 148 3.48 2.59 6.67
C LEU A 148 2.35 3.60 6.38
N PRO A 149 2.51 4.89 6.72
CA PRO A 149 1.49 5.88 6.40
C PRO A 149 1.34 6.03 4.88
N LEU A 150 0.13 6.27 4.39
CA LEU A 150 -0.12 6.46 2.94
C LEU A 150 0.76 7.56 2.32
N THR A 151 1.13 8.58 3.10
CA THR A 151 2.04 9.64 2.68
C THR A 151 3.44 9.12 2.32
N ALA A 152 3.89 8.01 2.91
CA ALA A 152 5.16 7.38 2.56
C ALA A 152 5.17 6.82 1.13
N PHE A 153 4.00 6.56 0.54
CA PHE A 153 3.86 6.02 -0.81
C PHE A 153 3.68 7.08 -1.90
N ILE A 154 3.65 8.38 -1.59
CA ILE A 154 3.40 9.44 -2.59
C ILE A 154 4.38 9.35 -3.77
N GLY A 155 5.67 9.17 -3.49
CA GLY A 155 6.69 9.01 -4.52
C GLY A 155 6.48 7.76 -5.39
N ALA A 156 6.21 6.62 -4.74
CA ALA A 156 5.93 5.34 -5.42
C ALA A 156 4.71 5.44 -6.35
N LEU A 157 3.63 6.06 -5.88
CA LEU A 157 2.40 6.24 -6.65
C LEU A 157 2.60 7.18 -7.83
N ALA A 158 3.39 8.25 -7.68
CA ALA A 158 3.73 9.16 -8.75
C ALA A 158 4.57 8.47 -9.83
N GLU A 159 5.58 7.68 -9.44
CA GLU A 159 6.40 6.92 -10.36
C GLU A 159 5.59 5.86 -11.13
N TYR A 160 4.67 5.18 -10.43
CA TYR A 160 3.79 4.20 -11.06
C TYR A 160 2.83 4.84 -12.07
N GLN A 161 2.31 6.04 -11.77
CA GLN A 161 1.51 6.81 -12.73
C GLN A 161 2.30 7.19 -13.99
N ILE A 162 3.57 7.56 -13.85
CA ILE A 162 4.45 7.83 -15.00
C ILE A 162 4.64 6.56 -15.83
N TYR A 163 4.92 5.43 -15.18
CA TYR A 163 5.06 4.13 -15.84
C TYR A 163 3.81 3.77 -16.66
N LEU A 164 2.61 3.82 -16.05
CA LEU A 164 1.37 3.53 -16.76
C LEU A 164 1.13 4.48 -17.95
N GLY A 165 1.54 5.74 -17.80
CA GLY A 165 1.49 6.73 -18.87
C GLY A 165 2.42 6.41 -20.06
N VAL A 166 3.61 5.87 -19.78
CA VAL A 166 4.56 5.41 -20.81
C VAL A 166 4.05 4.13 -21.47
N GLU A 167 3.63 3.13 -20.68
CA GLU A 167 3.19 1.84 -21.22
C GLU A 167 1.93 1.97 -22.07
N VAL A 168 0.96 2.81 -21.69
CA VAL A 168 -0.23 3.00 -22.53
C VAL A 168 0.11 3.69 -23.85
N VAL A 169 1.14 4.55 -23.90
CA VAL A 169 1.63 5.12 -25.15
C VAL A 169 2.34 4.07 -26.00
N ALA A 170 3.12 3.19 -25.38
CA ALA A 170 3.73 2.06 -26.08
C ALA A 170 2.65 1.12 -26.65
N PHE A 171 1.61 0.81 -25.89
CA PHE A 171 0.45 0.04 -26.34
C PHE A 171 -0.27 0.70 -27.52
N GLN A 172 -0.52 2.01 -27.46
CA GLN A 172 -1.09 2.75 -28.59
C GLN A 172 -0.24 2.64 -29.86
N LYS A 173 1.09 2.69 -29.71
CA LYS A 173 2.00 2.57 -30.85
C LYS A 173 1.89 1.20 -31.52
N VAL A 174 2.01 0.11 -30.76
CA VAL A 174 1.96 -1.25 -31.32
C VAL A 174 0.57 -1.61 -31.88
N VAL A 175 -0.51 -1.08 -31.30
CA VAL A 175 -1.85 -1.19 -31.89
C VAL A 175 -1.94 -0.43 -33.22
N GLY A 176 -1.30 0.73 -33.33
CA GLY A 176 -1.21 1.47 -34.61
C GLY A 176 -0.40 0.73 -35.68
N ASP A 177 0.68 0.05 -35.28
CA ASP A 177 1.46 -0.81 -36.17
C ASP A 177 0.61 -2.00 -36.68
N LEU A 178 -0.13 -2.66 -35.79
CA LEU A 178 -1.09 -3.73 -36.13
C LEU A 178 -2.22 -3.24 -37.05
N SER A 179 -2.76 -2.04 -36.78
CA SER A 179 -3.78 -1.38 -37.61
C SER A 179 -3.28 -1.14 -39.03
N THR A 180 -2.05 -0.65 -39.15
CA THR A 180 -1.41 -0.40 -40.45
C THR A 180 -1.24 -1.69 -41.23
N ALA A 181 -0.79 -2.77 -40.59
CA ALA A 181 -0.63 -4.07 -41.22
C ALA A 181 -1.96 -4.66 -41.72
N VAL A 182 -3.00 -4.62 -40.88
CA VAL A 182 -4.36 -5.09 -41.26
C VAL A 182 -4.94 -4.25 -42.40
N ALA A 183 -4.80 -2.92 -42.35
CA ALA A 183 -5.28 -2.03 -43.41
C ALA A 183 -4.53 -2.23 -44.74
N GLY A 184 -3.25 -2.61 -44.68
CA GLY A 184 -2.44 -2.94 -45.85
C GLY A 184 -2.75 -4.31 -46.48
N GLY A 185 -3.56 -5.14 -45.81
CA GLY A 185 -3.84 -6.51 -46.25
C GLY A 185 -2.66 -7.47 -46.05
N ASP A 186 -1.64 -7.08 -45.29
CA ASP A 186 -0.44 -7.88 -45.06
C ASP A 186 -0.64 -8.79 -43.84
N LEU A 187 -1.06 -10.03 -44.12
CA LEU A 187 -1.28 -11.03 -43.08
C LEU A 187 -0.02 -11.32 -42.26
N ALA A 188 1.14 -11.42 -42.90
CA ALA A 188 2.38 -11.77 -42.21
C ALA A 188 2.83 -10.64 -41.28
N ALA A 189 2.76 -9.39 -41.75
CA ALA A 189 3.04 -8.23 -40.91
C ALA A 189 2.04 -8.11 -39.75
N ALA A 190 0.75 -8.41 -39.98
CA ALA A 190 -0.27 -8.36 -38.94
C ALA A 190 -0.05 -9.45 -37.88
N GLN A 191 0.31 -10.67 -38.29
CA GLN A 191 0.67 -11.75 -37.37
C GLN A 191 1.90 -11.39 -36.53
N ALA A 192 2.94 -10.81 -37.15
CA ALA A 192 4.14 -10.36 -36.44
C ALA A 192 3.87 -9.23 -35.44
N ALA A 193 2.88 -8.36 -35.71
CA ALA A 193 2.50 -7.26 -34.82
C ALA A 193 1.61 -7.69 -33.64
N TYR A 194 1.02 -8.89 -33.68
CA TYR A 194 0.08 -9.35 -32.64
C TYR A 194 0.77 -9.58 -31.27
N GLY A 195 1.85 -10.34 -31.22
CA GLY A 195 2.60 -10.63 -29.99
C GLY A 195 3.06 -9.37 -29.25
N PRO A 196 3.69 -8.39 -29.94
CA PRO A 196 4.05 -7.10 -29.33
C PRO A 196 2.86 -6.33 -28.76
N ALA A 197 1.69 -6.38 -29.41
CA ALA A 197 0.47 -5.75 -28.91
C ALA A 197 -0.04 -6.43 -27.62
N ARG A 198 0.03 -7.76 -27.56
CA ARG A 198 -0.32 -8.55 -26.37
C ARG A 198 0.59 -8.25 -25.19
N ALA A 199 1.90 -8.27 -25.40
CA ALA A 199 2.88 -7.96 -24.37
C ALA A 199 2.75 -6.53 -23.83
N ALA A 200 2.53 -5.55 -24.72
CA ALA A 200 2.33 -4.16 -24.30
C ALA A 200 1.07 -3.97 -23.43
N TYR A 201 -0.02 -4.68 -23.74
CA TYR A 201 -1.21 -4.65 -22.87
C TYR A 201 -0.95 -5.38 -21.54
N ALA A 202 -0.25 -6.51 -21.57
CA ALA A 202 0.08 -7.30 -20.38
C ALA A 202 0.89 -6.50 -19.32
N ARG A 203 1.76 -5.58 -19.75
CA ARG A 203 2.47 -4.64 -18.86
C ARG A 203 1.56 -3.72 -18.04
N ILE A 204 0.34 -3.46 -18.53
CA ILE A 204 -0.67 -2.60 -17.92
C ILE A 204 -1.71 -3.45 -17.15
N ALA A 205 -1.80 -4.75 -17.41
CA ALA A 205 -2.78 -5.66 -16.83
C ALA A 205 -2.93 -5.61 -15.30
N PRO A 206 -1.88 -5.32 -14.48
CA PRO A 206 -2.03 -5.10 -13.05
C PRO A 206 -3.08 -4.06 -12.64
N VAL A 207 -3.42 -3.10 -13.50
CA VAL A 207 -4.47 -2.09 -13.22
C VAL A 207 -5.74 -2.27 -14.05
N SER A 208 -5.84 -3.34 -14.85
CA SER A 208 -6.94 -3.50 -15.81
C SER A 208 -8.32 -3.59 -15.14
N GLU A 209 -8.39 -4.12 -13.91
CA GLU A 209 -9.64 -4.23 -13.16
C GLU A 209 -10.28 -2.87 -12.86
N ALA A 210 -9.49 -1.79 -12.76
CA ALA A 210 -10.00 -0.45 -12.59
C ALA A 210 -10.77 0.05 -13.83
N PHE A 211 -10.65 -0.66 -14.95
CA PHE A 211 -11.26 -0.37 -16.24
C PHE A 211 -11.86 -1.63 -16.85
N SER A 212 -12.58 -2.42 -16.06
CA SER A 212 -13.08 -3.75 -16.47
C SER A 212 -13.88 -3.78 -17.78
N ASP A 213 -14.58 -2.70 -18.11
CA ASP A 213 -15.25 -2.52 -19.40
C ASP A 213 -14.25 -2.41 -20.57
N LEU A 214 -13.17 -1.66 -20.39
CA LEU A 214 -12.09 -1.57 -21.38
C LEU A 214 -11.27 -2.85 -21.43
N ASP A 215 -11.03 -3.50 -20.29
CA ASP A 215 -10.31 -4.77 -20.24
C ASP A 215 -11.06 -5.86 -21.02
N THR A 216 -12.38 -5.90 -20.85
CA THR A 216 -13.26 -6.78 -21.64
C THR A 216 -13.21 -6.41 -23.13
N ALA A 217 -13.30 -5.12 -23.47
CA ALA A 217 -13.27 -4.67 -24.87
C ALA A 217 -11.93 -4.94 -25.57
N ILE A 218 -10.82 -4.89 -24.84
CA ILE A 218 -9.46 -5.04 -25.37
C ILE A 218 -9.02 -6.50 -25.37
N ASN A 219 -9.30 -7.26 -24.32
CA ASN A 219 -8.64 -8.53 -24.04
C ASN A 219 -9.59 -9.68 -23.65
N ALA A 220 -10.91 -9.55 -23.84
CA ALA A 220 -11.80 -10.69 -23.61
C ALA A 220 -11.57 -11.79 -24.65
N ARG A 221 -11.52 -13.04 -24.17
CA ARG A 221 -11.47 -14.22 -25.04
C ARG A 221 -12.85 -14.59 -25.55
N ALA A 222 -12.89 -15.39 -26.62
CA ALA A 222 -14.15 -15.83 -27.23
C ALA A 222 -15.09 -16.55 -26.23
N ASP A 223 -14.57 -17.33 -25.29
CA ASP A 223 -15.38 -18.07 -24.29
C ASP A 223 -16.10 -17.18 -23.27
N TYR A 224 -15.77 -15.89 -23.21
CA TYR A 224 -16.54 -14.91 -22.44
C TYR A 224 -17.88 -14.56 -23.12
N PHE A 225 -18.03 -14.83 -24.42
CA PHE A 225 -19.19 -14.47 -25.22
C PHE A 225 -20.09 -15.68 -25.49
N GLU A 226 -21.41 -15.47 -25.49
CA GLU A 226 -22.42 -16.54 -25.64
C GLU A 226 -22.23 -17.31 -26.96
N LYS A 227 -21.99 -16.59 -28.06
CA LYS A 227 -21.78 -17.18 -29.38
C LYS A 227 -20.31 -17.38 -29.74
N ARG A 228 -19.42 -17.23 -28.76
CA ARG A 228 -17.97 -17.36 -28.92
C ARG A 228 -17.41 -16.54 -30.09
N GLU A 229 -16.65 -17.17 -30.99
CA GLU A 229 -16.02 -16.52 -32.13
C GLU A 229 -17.05 -15.90 -33.10
N GLN A 230 -18.30 -16.36 -33.06
CA GLN A 230 -19.41 -15.85 -33.88
C GLN A 230 -20.24 -14.75 -33.18
N ASP A 231 -19.85 -14.35 -31.97
CA ASP A 231 -20.55 -13.30 -31.25
C ASP A 231 -20.25 -11.92 -31.87
N PRO A 232 -21.26 -11.12 -32.23
CA PRO A 232 -21.04 -9.78 -32.77
C PRO A 232 -20.36 -8.83 -31.77
N ALA A 233 -20.40 -9.13 -30.47
CA ALA A 233 -19.68 -8.37 -29.45
C ALA A 233 -18.22 -8.80 -29.28
N PHE A 234 -17.79 -9.91 -29.88
CA PHE A 234 -16.41 -10.38 -29.78
C PHE A 234 -15.47 -9.48 -30.59
N GLY A 235 -14.67 -8.69 -29.87
CA GLY A 235 -13.72 -7.72 -30.41
C GLY A 235 -12.34 -7.82 -29.77
N GLY A 236 -11.57 -6.74 -29.87
CA GLY A 236 -10.27 -6.64 -29.21
C GLY A 236 -9.20 -7.57 -29.80
N LEU A 237 -8.16 -7.80 -28.99
CA LEU A 237 -6.96 -8.55 -29.34
C LEU A 237 -7.28 -9.99 -29.75
N HIS A 238 -8.07 -10.74 -28.96
CA HIS A 238 -8.38 -12.13 -29.29
C HIS A 238 -9.30 -12.30 -30.51
N ARG A 239 -10.13 -11.32 -30.86
CA ARG A 239 -10.87 -11.35 -32.14
C ARG A 239 -9.93 -11.18 -33.33
N ILE A 240 -8.91 -10.33 -33.19
CA ILE A 240 -7.86 -10.14 -34.19
C ILE A 240 -7.03 -11.41 -34.29
N GLU A 241 -6.63 -12.00 -33.16
CA GLU A 241 -5.93 -13.28 -33.07
C GLU A 241 -6.64 -14.37 -33.89
N TYR A 242 -7.94 -14.56 -33.64
CA TYR A 242 -8.75 -15.54 -34.35
C TYR A 242 -8.73 -15.31 -35.88
N GLY A 243 -8.87 -14.05 -36.32
CA GLY A 243 -8.81 -13.74 -37.75
C GLY A 243 -7.44 -14.03 -38.37
N LEU A 244 -6.37 -13.59 -37.70
CA LEU A 244 -5.02 -13.68 -38.22
C LEU A 244 -4.45 -15.10 -38.21
N PHE A 245 -4.70 -15.89 -37.18
CA PHE A 245 -4.02 -17.17 -36.99
C PHE A 245 -4.88 -18.38 -37.35
N GLU A 246 -6.17 -18.36 -36.98
CA GLU A 246 -7.09 -19.46 -37.28
C GLU A 246 -7.73 -19.29 -38.67
N GLN A 247 -8.29 -18.10 -38.96
CA GLN A 247 -8.89 -17.83 -40.28
C GLN A 247 -7.86 -17.48 -41.35
N LYS A 248 -6.61 -17.16 -40.94
CA LYS A 248 -5.50 -16.77 -41.82
C LYS A 248 -5.90 -15.67 -42.81
N SER A 249 -6.65 -14.68 -42.32
CA SER A 249 -7.12 -13.57 -43.13
C SER A 249 -7.19 -12.28 -42.30
N VAL A 250 -6.99 -11.16 -43.00
CA VAL A 250 -7.24 -9.81 -42.47
C VAL A 250 -8.68 -9.33 -42.75
N ASP A 251 -9.47 -10.12 -43.48
CA ASP A 251 -10.82 -9.76 -43.87
C ASP A 251 -11.72 -9.54 -42.66
N GLY A 252 -12.43 -8.41 -42.67
CA GLY A 252 -13.33 -8.02 -41.57
C GLY A 252 -12.61 -7.56 -40.30
N LEU A 253 -11.27 -7.55 -40.23
CA LEU A 253 -10.53 -7.08 -39.06
C LEU A 253 -10.39 -5.56 -38.99
N ALA A 254 -10.48 -4.84 -40.11
CA ALA A 254 -10.39 -3.38 -40.15
C ALA A 254 -11.30 -2.64 -39.14
N PRO A 255 -12.61 -2.97 -39.00
CA PRO A 255 -13.42 -2.36 -37.95
C PRO A 255 -13.02 -2.78 -36.52
N VAL A 256 -12.49 -3.99 -36.33
CA VAL A 256 -12.05 -4.49 -35.02
C VAL A 256 -10.82 -3.74 -34.54
N VAL A 257 -9.80 -3.59 -35.40
CA VAL A 257 -8.58 -2.87 -35.03
C VAL A 257 -8.84 -1.37 -34.82
N ARG A 258 -9.71 -0.76 -35.63
CA ARG A 258 -10.14 0.64 -35.40
C ARG A 258 -10.80 0.82 -34.03
N LYS A 259 -11.62 -0.14 -33.60
CA LYS A 259 -12.20 -0.11 -32.26
C LYS A 259 -11.12 -0.26 -31.20
N LEU A 260 -10.15 -1.17 -31.40
CA LEU A 260 -9.02 -1.34 -30.48
C LEU A 260 -8.18 -0.07 -30.32
N GLU A 261 -7.95 0.70 -31.39
CA GLU A 261 -7.28 2.03 -31.32
C GLU A 261 -8.08 3.02 -30.45
N GLN A 262 -9.41 3.03 -30.60
CA GLN A 262 -10.30 3.86 -29.79
C GLN A 262 -10.27 3.44 -28.32
N ASP A 263 -10.30 2.15 -28.04
CA ASP A 263 -10.23 1.59 -26.69
C ASP A 263 -8.86 1.91 -26.04
N ALA A 264 -7.75 1.83 -26.79
CA ALA A 264 -6.42 2.23 -26.31
C ALA A 264 -6.34 3.74 -26.00
N SER A 265 -6.99 4.58 -26.81
CA SER A 265 -7.12 6.03 -26.54
C SER A 265 -7.99 6.32 -25.30
N ALA A 266 -9.07 5.56 -25.11
CA ALA A 266 -9.90 5.65 -23.91
C ALA A 266 -9.13 5.21 -22.67
N LEU A 267 -8.38 4.11 -22.76
CA LEU A 267 -7.54 3.60 -21.68
C LEU A 267 -6.52 4.66 -21.23
N LYS A 268 -5.82 5.31 -22.17
CA LYS A 268 -4.90 6.41 -21.86
C LYS A 268 -5.59 7.54 -21.09
N LYS A 269 -6.79 7.94 -21.50
CA LYS A 269 -7.54 9.00 -20.81
C LYS A 269 -7.89 8.57 -19.38
N ARG A 270 -8.33 7.33 -19.17
CA ARG A 270 -8.71 6.82 -17.85
C ARG A 270 -7.52 6.59 -16.92
N ILE A 271 -6.38 6.13 -17.45
CA ILE A 271 -5.11 6.01 -16.71
C ILE A 271 -4.68 7.38 -16.16
N ARG A 272 -4.77 8.46 -16.95
CA ARG A 272 -4.41 9.81 -16.48
C ARG A 272 -5.22 10.30 -15.28
N SER A 273 -6.45 9.81 -15.11
CA SER A 273 -7.32 10.13 -13.97
C SER A 273 -7.29 9.08 -12.87
N LEU A 274 -6.57 7.96 -13.07
CA LEU A 274 -6.57 6.84 -12.14
C LEU A 274 -5.96 7.27 -10.81
N ARG A 275 -6.67 6.98 -9.72
CA ARG A 275 -6.14 7.05 -8.37
C ARG A 275 -6.05 5.62 -7.86
N ILE A 276 -4.83 5.10 -7.80
CA ILE A 276 -4.58 3.75 -7.31
C ILE A 276 -3.85 3.83 -5.98
N SER A 277 -4.30 3.05 -5.02
CA SER A 277 -3.66 2.89 -3.71
C SER A 277 -2.66 1.73 -3.73
N PRO A 278 -1.68 1.69 -2.81
CA PRO A 278 -0.69 0.62 -2.77
C PRO A 278 -1.31 -0.79 -2.66
N ASP A 279 -2.39 -0.93 -1.88
CA ASP A 279 -3.11 -2.20 -1.74
C ASP A 279 -3.71 -2.67 -3.08
N ARG A 280 -4.27 -1.74 -3.86
CA ARG A 280 -4.84 -2.01 -5.17
C ARG A 280 -3.78 -2.35 -6.21
N MET A 281 -2.59 -1.75 -6.13
CA MET A 281 -1.47 -2.14 -6.99
C MET A 281 -1.09 -3.60 -6.77
N MET A 282 -0.87 -4.01 -5.51
CA MET A 282 -0.49 -5.39 -5.20
C MET A 282 -1.63 -6.39 -5.49
N ALA A 283 -2.87 -6.04 -5.15
CA ALA A 283 -4.04 -6.86 -5.42
C ALA A 283 -4.26 -7.05 -6.93
N GLY A 284 -4.15 -5.98 -7.71
CA GLY A 284 -4.31 -6.00 -9.16
C GLY A 284 -3.20 -6.80 -9.84
N THR A 285 -1.94 -6.67 -9.40
CA THR A 285 -0.83 -7.52 -9.85
C THR A 285 -1.09 -9.00 -9.55
N ALA A 286 -1.49 -9.33 -8.32
CA ALA A 286 -1.83 -10.70 -7.95
C ALA A 286 -2.98 -11.25 -8.79
N SER A 287 -4.02 -10.45 -9.04
CA SER A 287 -5.15 -10.85 -9.87
C SER A 287 -4.74 -11.10 -11.32
N ALA A 288 -3.95 -10.20 -11.93
CA ALA A 288 -3.48 -10.35 -13.30
C ALA A 288 -2.63 -11.63 -13.47
N LEU A 289 -1.73 -11.91 -12.52
CA LEU A 289 -0.95 -13.15 -12.49
C LEU A 289 -1.85 -14.39 -12.33
N ASN A 290 -2.82 -14.36 -11.41
CA ASN A 290 -3.77 -15.47 -11.23
C ASN A 290 -4.63 -15.70 -12.47
N ARG A 291 -5.07 -14.64 -13.15
CA ARG A 291 -5.81 -14.75 -14.42
C ARG A 291 -4.97 -15.49 -15.44
N PHE A 292 -3.72 -15.07 -15.67
CA PHE A 292 -2.82 -15.79 -16.57
C PHE A 292 -2.70 -17.28 -16.18
N ALA A 293 -2.40 -17.59 -14.92
CA ALA A 293 -2.21 -18.96 -14.45
C ALA A 293 -3.48 -19.83 -14.60
N SER A 294 -4.67 -19.26 -14.39
CA SER A 294 -5.95 -19.97 -14.49
C SER A 294 -6.40 -20.19 -15.94
N VAL A 295 -6.06 -19.26 -16.83
CA VAL A 295 -6.51 -19.23 -18.22
C VAL A 295 -5.55 -19.99 -19.14
N ALA A 296 -4.25 -20.00 -18.81
CA ALA A 296 -3.19 -20.72 -19.52
C ALA A 296 -3.21 -22.23 -19.27
N GLY A 297 -4.33 -22.88 -19.62
CA GLY A 297 -4.46 -24.34 -19.62
C GLY A 297 -3.55 -25.00 -20.68
N ASP A 298 -3.98 -26.12 -21.27
CA ASP A 298 -3.15 -26.79 -22.29
C ASP A 298 -3.00 -25.98 -23.59
N ASN A 299 -4.00 -25.15 -23.91
CA ASN A 299 -4.05 -24.36 -25.15
C ASN A 299 -3.55 -22.91 -24.99
N GLY A 300 -3.23 -22.48 -23.78
CA GLY A 300 -2.87 -21.07 -23.51
C GLY A 300 -4.07 -20.11 -23.43
N GLU A 301 -3.78 -18.87 -23.07
CA GLU A 301 -4.64 -17.70 -23.24
C GLU A 301 -4.78 -17.34 -24.73
N ASP A 302 -3.64 -17.25 -25.43
CA ASP A 302 -3.56 -16.99 -26.89
C ASP A 302 -3.71 -18.32 -27.66
N ARG A 303 -4.95 -18.82 -27.74
CA ARG A 303 -5.24 -20.18 -28.23
C ARG A 303 -4.98 -20.41 -29.72
N TYR A 304 -4.82 -19.36 -30.53
CA TYR A 304 -4.58 -19.46 -31.97
C TYR A 304 -3.16 -18.99 -32.32
N ALA A 305 -2.66 -17.94 -31.67
CA ALA A 305 -1.33 -17.39 -31.93
C ALA A 305 -0.22 -18.04 -31.10
N HIS A 306 -0.57 -18.61 -29.94
CA HIS A 306 0.35 -19.26 -29.00
C HIS A 306 1.49 -18.33 -28.52
N THR A 307 1.22 -17.03 -28.40
CA THR A 307 2.16 -15.98 -27.96
C THR A 307 2.21 -15.79 -26.44
N ASP A 308 1.71 -16.76 -25.67
CA ASP A 308 1.53 -16.65 -24.21
C ASP A 308 2.82 -16.32 -23.45
N LEU A 309 3.98 -16.82 -23.90
CA LEU A 309 5.27 -16.52 -23.27
C LEU A 309 5.67 -15.04 -23.43
N GLU A 310 5.33 -14.44 -24.57
CA GLU A 310 5.58 -13.01 -24.82
C GLU A 310 4.65 -12.14 -23.96
N ALA A 311 3.37 -12.52 -23.88
CA ALA A 311 2.40 -11.87 -22.99
C ALA A 311 2.82 -12.01 -21.51
N LEU A 312 3.28 -13.19 -21.10
CA LEU A 312 3.79 -13.44 -19.75
C LEU A 312 5.02 -12.58 -19.44
N SER A 313 5.94 -12.40 -20.41
CA SER A 313 7.06 -11.48 -20.21
C SER A 313 6.59 -10.06 -19.92
N GLY A 314 5.61 -9.55 -20.69
CA GLY A 314 5.03 -8.24 -20.42
C GLY A 314 4.34 -8.17 -19.04
N LEU A 315 3.66 -9.23 -18.63
CA LEU A 315 3.05 -9.30 -17.30
C LEU A 315 4.10 -9.31 -16.17
N LEU A 316 5.23 -9.99 -16.36
CA LEU A 316 6.36 -9.97 -15.42
C LEU A 316 6.99 -8.57 -15.32
N ASP A 317 7.13 -7.84 -16.42
CA ASP A 317 7.59 -6.44 -16.40
C ASP A 317 6.66 -5.57 -15.55
N GLY A 318 5.33 -5.69 -15.75
CA GLY A 318 4.33 -4.94 -14.98
C GLY A 318 4.29 -5.31 -13.50
N ALA A 319 4.44 -6.59 -13.18
CA ALA A 319 4.56 -7.08 -11.81
C ALA A 319 5.86 -6.58 -11.15
N GLY A 320 6.99 -6.68 -11.87
CA GLY A 320 8.29 -6.17 -11.45
C GLY A 320 8.24 -4.68 -11.14
N LYS A 321 7.61 -3.89 -12.02
CA LYS A 321 7.45 -2.45 -11.76
C LYS A 321 6.65 -2.15 -10.51
N THR A 322 5.62 -2.94 -10.22
CA THR A 322 4.85 -2.82 -8.97
C THR A 322 5.75 -3.05 -7.77
N ALA A 323 6.62 -4.07 -7.81
CA ALA A 323 7.59 -4.31 -6.75
C ALA A 323 8.60 -3.17 -6.62
N ASP A 324 9.17 -2.71 -7.73
CA ASP A 324 10.22 -1.70 -7.76
C ASP A 324 9.80 -0.37 -7.15
N VAL A 325 8.60 0.13 -7.49
CA VAL A 325 8.12 1.42 -6.95
C VAL A 325 7.76 1.33 -5.47
N LEU A 326 7.28 0.18 -5.00
CA LEU A 326 6.91 -0.01 -3.59
C LEU A 326 8.12 -0.31 -2.70
N ARG A 327 9.17 -0.92 -3.25
CA ARG A 327 10.35 -1.40 -2.51
C ARG A 327 10.98 -0.36 -1.60
N PRO A 328 11.29 0.89 -2.02
CA PRO A 328 11.93 1.88 -1.16
C PRO A 328 11.14 2.24 0.10
N VAL A 329 9.82 2.05 0.07
CA VAL A 329 8.91 2.34 1.17
C VAL A 329 8.77 1.12 2.07
N VAL A 330 8.48 -0.03 1.47
CA VAL A 330 8.14 -1.27 2.16
C VAL A 330 9.33 -1.87 2.90
N VAL A 331 10.56 -1.79 2.34
CA VAL A 331 11.74 -2.37 3.00
C VAL A 331 12.14 -1.66 4.29
N LYS A 332 11.60 -0.46 4.55
CA LYS A 332 11.75 0.23 5.83
C LYS A 332 10.99 -0.45 6.96
N ALA A 333 9.89 -1.14 6.62
CA ALA A 333 9.09 -1.92 7.57
C ALA A 333 9.53 -3.39 7.62
N ASP A 334 9.84 -3.98 6.46
CA ASP A 334 10.36 -5.35 6.36
C ASP A 334 11.43 -5.44 5.25
N ALA A 335 12.69 -5.55 5.67
CA ALA A 335 13.83 -5.61 4.76
C ALA A 335 13.82 -6.80 3.79
N LYS A 336 13.05 -7.87 4.08
CA LYS A 336 12.96 -9.09 3.28
C LYS A 336 11.65 -9.23 2.52
N ALA A 337 10.81 -8.20 2.54
CA ALA A 337 9.46 -8.24 1.98
C ALA A 337 9.38 -8.72 0.52
N PHE A 338 10.42 -8.46 -0.28
CA PHE A 338 10.47 -8.81 -1.70
C PHE A 338 11.36 -10.02 -2.04
N ASP A 339 12.05 -10.63 -1.08
CA ASP A 339 12.99 -11.73 -1.35
C ASP A 339 12.32 -12.90 -2.10
N ASN A 340 11.07 -13.21 -1.76
CA ASN A 340 10.30 -14.25 -2.43
C ASN A 340 9.73 -13.77 -3.77
N VAL A 341 9.31 -12.51 -3.87
CA VAL A 341 8.85 -11.91 -5.14
C VAL A 341 9.97 -11.98 -6.18
N ASP A 342 11.18 -11.58 -5.79
CA ASP A 342 12.35 -11.57 -6.67
C ASP A 342 12.76 -12.98 -7.09
N ARG A 343 12.73 -13.93 -6.16
CA ARG A 343 13.05 -15.34 -6.44
C ARG A 343 12.04 -15.96 -7.41
N ASP A 344 10.75 -15.73 -7.18
CA ASP A 344 9.68 -16.32 -7.98
C ASP A 344 9.68 -15.69 -9.38
N ALA A 345 9.80 -14.36 -9.49
CA ALA A 345 9.93 -13.66 -10.78
C ALA A 345 11.16 -14.13 -11.58
N ALA A 346 12.33 -14.24 -10.95
CA ALA A 346 13.54 -14.74 -11.62
C ALA A 346 13.42 -16.22 -12.04
N SER A 347 12.63 -17.01 -11.30
CA SER A 347 12.38 -18.41 -11.66
C SER A 347 11.46 -18.51 -12.86
N ILE A 348 10.40 -17.70 -12.94
CA ILE A 348 9.52 -17.64 -14.12
C ILE A 348 10.28 -17.10 -15.33
N ALA A 349 11.09 -16.05 -15.18
CA ALA A 349 11.89 -15.49 -16.27
C ALA A 349 12.82 -16.54 -16.91
N ARG A 350 13.35 -17.47 -16.13
CA ARG A 350 14.16 -18.60 -16.63
C ARG A 350 13.35 -19.66 -17.38
N LEU A 351 12.03 -19.71 -17.19
CA LEU A 351 11.12 -20.58 -17.93
C LEU A 351 10.66 -19.96 -19.26
N LEU A 352 10.87 -18.65 -19.45
CA LEU A 352 10.57 -17.97 -20.71
C LEU A 352 11.61 -18.33 -21.77
N ALA A 353 11.44 -19.51 -22.36
CA ALA A 353 12.34 -20.02 -23.38
C ALA A 353 12.18 -19.22 -24.69
N THR A 354 13.32 -18.85 -25.27
CA THR A 354 13.40 -18.27 -26.62
C THR A 354 13.59 -19.37 -27.67
N ASP A 355 13.40 -19.01 -28.94
CA ASP A 355 13.80 -19.81 -30.08
C ASP A 355 15.32 -20.05 -30.11
N ALA A 356 15.78 -20.87 -31.07
CA ALA A 356 17.17 -21.28 -31.17
C ALA A 356 18.13 -20.09 -31.42
N GLU A 357 17.62 -19.03 -32.03
CA GLU A 357 18.32 -17.80 -32.35
C GLU A 357 18.30 -16.76 -31.21
N GLY A 358 17.45 -16.95 -30.20
CA GLY A 358 17.29 -16.04 -29.07
C GLY A 358 16.50 -14.76 -29.37
N ASN A 359 15.80 -14.72 -30.51
CA ASN A 359 15.16 -13.51 -31.02
C ASN A 359 13.67 -13.43 -30.66
N HIS A 360 13.00 -14.58 -30.52
CA HIS A 360 11.58 -14.66 -30.21
C HIS A 360 11.31 -15.67 -29.11
N TYR A 361 10.20 -15.52 -28.39
CA TYR A 361 9.74 -16.56 -27.47
C TYR A 361 9.25 -17.78 -28.24
N ARG A 362 9.47 -18.97 -27.68
CA ARG A 362 8.83 -20.19 -28.20
C ARG A 362 7.32 -20.06 -28.12
N THR A 363 6.62 -20.62 -29.10
CA THR A 363 5.16 -20.69 -29.06
C THR A 363 4.69 -21.67 -27.99
N TYR A 364 3.63 -21.32 -27.27
CA TYR A 364 3.17 -22.05 -26.08
C TYR A 364 2.75 -23.50 -26.38
N ASP A 365 2.25 -23.76 -27.59
CA ASP A 365 1.90 -25.10 -28.07
C ASP A 365 3.10 -26.06 -28.16
N THR A 366 4.32 -25.54 -28.33
CA THR A 366 5.56 -26.33 -28.38
C THR A 366 6.09 -26.73 -27.01
N LEU A 367 5.51 -26.20 -25.92
CA LEU A 367 5.91 -26.54 -24.56
C LEU A 367 5.30 -27.89 -24.15
N SER A 368 6.09 -28.70 -23.45
CA SER A 368 5.60 -29.89 -22.78
C SER A 368 4.57 -29.55 -21.69
N SER A 369 3.70 -30.51 -21.36
CA SER A 369 2.75 -30.36 -20.24
C SER A 369 3.45 -30.00 -18.92
N ASP A 370 4.64 -30.54 -18.69
CA ASP A 370 5.47 -30.23 -17.51
C ASP A 370 6.00 -28.80 -17.52
N GLU A 371 6.46 -28.28 -18.66
CA GLU A 371 6.87 -26.87 -18.80
C GLU A 371 5.67 -25.93 -18.54
N LYS A 372 4.52 -26.23 -19.14
CA LYS A 372 3.27 -25.46 -18.94
C LYS A 372 2.85 -25.45 -17.48
N ALA A 373 2.89 -26.60 -16.80
CA ALA A 373 2.59 -26.71 -15.37
C ALA A 373 3.55 -25.89 -14.51
N LYS A 374 4.87 -25.98 -14.75
CA LYS A 374 5.88 -25.20 -14.01
C LYS A 374 5.68 -23.69 -14.16
N ILE A 375 5.30 -23.24 -15.35
CA ILE A 375 4.98 -21.82 -15.60
C ILE A 375 3.76 -21.41 -14.77
N ARG A 376 2.64 -22.14 -14.87
CA ARG A 376 1.42 -21.84 -14.10
C ARG A 376 1.67 -21.82 -12.60
N ASP A 377 2.37 -22.82 -12.08
CA ASP A 377 2.68 -22.95 -10.65
C ASP A 377 3.57 -21.82 -10.18
N GLY A 378 4.60 -21.46 -10.97
CA GLY A 378 5.46 -20.32 -10.70
C GLY A 378 4.70 -18.99 -10.67
N VAL A 379 3.83 -18.75 -11.66
CA VAL A 379 3.00 -17.54 -11.73
C VAL A 379 2.01 -17.47 -10.55
N THR A 380 1.41 -18.59 -10.18
CA THR A 380 0.51 -18.69 -9.01
C THR A 380 1.26 -18.40 -7.70
N ALA A 381 2.49 -18.91 -7.57
CA ALA A 381 3.35 -18.62 -6.42
C ALA A 381 3.67 -17.13 -6.34
N LEU A 382 4.05 -16.49 -7.46
CA LEU A 382 4.32 -15.05 -7.53
C LEU A 382 3.08 -14.22 -7.15
N ALA A 383 1.89 -14.59 -7.67
CA ALA A 383 0.63 -13.94 -7.31
C ALA A 383 0.36 -14.02 -5.79
N THR A 384 0.67 -15.17 -5.19
CA THR A 384 0.56 -15.39 -3.75
C THR A 384 1.52 -14.49 -2.97
N GLN A 385 2.73 -14.23 -3.47
CA GLN A 385 3.66 -13.30 -2.81
C GLN A 385 3.12 -11.86 -2.79
N PHE A 386 2.56 -11.37 -3.90
CA PHE A 386 1.93 -10.04 -3.92
C PHE A 386 0.72 -9.94 -2.98
N SER A 387 -0.07 -11.01 -2.86
CA SER A 387 -1.18 -11.07 -1.91
C SER A 387 -0.67 -11.00 -0.46
N LYS A 388 0.38 -11.76 -0.12
CA LYS A 388 1.01 -11.71 1.21
C LYS A 388 1.60 -10.34 1.51
N LEU A 389 2.29 -9.74 0.54
CA LEU A 389 2.88 -8.41 0.69
C LEU A 389 1.81 -7.36 1.03
N ARG A 390 0.67 -7.42 0.32
CA ARG A 390 -0.49 -6.56 0.58
C ARG A 390 -1.00 -6.75 2.02
N ASP A 391 -1.23 -7.99 2.41
CA ASP A 391 -1.83 -8.31 3.72
C ASP A 391 -0.88 -7.93 4.88
N GLN A 392 0.44 -8.04 4.68
CA GLN A 392 1.47 -7.64 5.65
C GLN A 392 1.56 -6.13 5.85
N LEU A 393 1.31 -5.33 4.80
CA LEU A 393 1.48 -3.88 4.84
C LEU A 393 0.33 -3.16 5.56
N GLY A 394 -0.82 -3.82 5.75
CA GLY A 394 -1.94 -3.29 6.53
C GLY A 394 -2.46 -1.93 6.05
N VAL A 395 -2.27 -1.63 4.77
CA VAL A 395 -2.80 -0.46 4.06
C VAL A 395 -4.23 -0.79 3.64
N GLU A 396 -5.19 -0.50 4.53
CA GLU A 396 -6.63 -0.42 4.21
C GLU A 396 -7.06 1.02 3.99
#